data_AF-A0A357M5I6-F1
#
_entry.id   AF-A0A357M5I6-F1
#
_cell.length_a   1.000
_cell.length_b   1.000
_cell.length_c   1.000
_cell.angle_alpha   90.00
_cell.angle_beta   90.00
_cell.angle_gamma   90.00
#
_symmetry.space_group_name_H-M   'P 1'
#
loop_
_entity.id
_entity.type
_entity.pdbx_description
1 polymer ?
#
loop_
_entity_poly.entity_id
_entity_poly.type
_entity_poly.pdbx_seq_one_letter_code
_entity_poly.pdbx_strand_id
1 'polypeptide(L)' 'MGRETTRTILNVPHRYMVFTVPQELRNIFFQDRRKLNELSNQVAKVVQYYYRRTNKSKKYEVGVITVIQYVGRDL' A
#
# COMPACT_ATOMS: atom_id res chain seq x y z
N MET A 1 -34.36 10.22 5.83
CA MET A 1 -33.46 9.69 6.88
C MET A 1 -32.05 9.65 6.30
N GLY A 2 -31.31 10.76 6.43
CA GLY A 2 -29.97 10.89 5.86
C GLY A 2 -28.94 10.20 6.76
N ARG A 3 -28.07 9.35 6.17
CA ARG A 3 -26.99 8.70 6.92
C ARG A 3 -25.90 9.73 7.21
N GLU A 4 -25.82 10.18 8.46
CA GLU A 4 -24.62 10.85 8.98
C GLU A 4 -23.44 9.90 8.84
N THR A 5 -22.52 10.22 7.94
CA THR A 5 -21.25 9.51 7.81
C THR A 5 -20.26 10.20 8.74
N THR A 6 -20.22 9.76 10.00
CA THR A 6 -19.22 10.22 10.96
C THR A 6 -17.84 9.86 10.44
N ARG A 7 -17.09 10.83 9.90
CA ARG A 7 -15.70 10.67 9.47
C ARG A 7 -14.82 10.60 10.71
N THR A 8 -14.70 9.42 11.31
CA THR A 8 -13.78 9.20 12.43
C THR A 8 -12.33 9.30 11.92
N ILE A 9 -11.65 10.40 12.24
CA ILE A 9 -10.21 10.54 11.99
C ILE A 9 -9.49 9.83 13.14
N LEU A 10 -8.79 8.75 12.83
CA LEU A 10 -8.00 8.01 13.82
C LEU A 10 -6.67 8.74 14.06
N ASN A 11 -6.45 9.23 15.27
CA ASN A 11 -5.16 9.77 15.70
C ASN A 11 -4.22 8.61 16.08
N VAL A 12 -3.56 8.02 15.08
CA VAL A 12 -2.65 6.88 15.26
C VAL A 12 -1.31 7.15 14.58
N PRO A 13 -0.19 6.59 15.06
CA PRO A 13 1.08 6.70 14.36
C PRO A 13 0.99 6.08 12.97
N HIS A 14 1.23 6.89 11.94
CA HIS A 14 1.34 6.42 10.56
C HIS A 14 2.81 6.15 10.22
N ARG A 15 3.08 5.02 9.56
CA ARG A 15 4.40 4.69 9.05
C ARG A 15 4.37 4.78 7.53
N TYR A 16 5.27 5.57 6.96
CA TYR A 16 5.44 5.70 5.52
C TYR A 16 6.64 4.87 5.05
N MET A 17 6.48 4.20 3.92
CA MET A 17 7.52 3.40 3.30
C MET A 17 7.48 3.69 1.80
N VAL A 18 8.64 4.02 1.23
CA VAL A 18 8.77 4.37 -0.18
C VAL A 18 9.65 3.32 -0.84
N PHE A 19 9.16 2.77 -1.94
CA PHE A 19 9.91 1.86 -2.79
C PHE A 19 9.98 2.42 -4.19
N THR A 20 11.18 2.44 -4.76
CA THR A 20 11.39 2.78 -6.15
C THR A 20 11.53 1.50 -6.95
N VAL A 21 10.73 1.34 -8.00
CA VAL A 21 10.86 0.20 -8.92
C VAL A 21 12.21 0.33 -9.66
N PRO A 22 13.06 -0.71 -9.61
CA PRO A 22 14.30 -0.78 -10.39
C PRO A 22 14.05 -0.50 -11.88
N GLN A 23 14.97 0.20 -12.54
CA GLN A 23 14.79 0.70 -13.90
C GLN A 23 14.46 -0.42 -14.89
N GLU A 24 15.17 -1.55 -14.78
CA GLU A 24 15.01 -2.75 -15.57
C GLU A 24 13.62 -3.39 -15.46
N LEU A 25 12.92 -3.18 -14.34
CA LEU A 25 11.56 -3.69 -14.12
C LEU A 25 10.46 -2.71 -14.54
N ARG A 26 10.78 -1.44 -14.80
CA ARG A 26 9.77 -0.42 -15.14
C ARG A 26 9.00 -0.77 -16.42
N ASN A 27 9.69 -1.33 -17.41
CA ASN A 27 9.06 -1.71 -18.68
C ASN A 27 7.97 -2.78 -18.49
N ILE A 28 8.12 -3.68 -17.51
CA ILE A 28 7.11 -4.70 -17.18
C ILE A 28 5.79 -4.05 -16.75
N PHE A 29 5.88 -3.04 -15.89
CA PHE A 29 4.69 -2.30 -15.41
C PHE A 29 4.15 -1.33 -16.45
N PHE A 30 5.01 -0.83 -17.34
CA PHE A 30 4.59 0.00 -18.48
C PHE A 30 3.76 -0.83 -19.47
N GLN A 31 4.23 -2.02 -19.82
CA GLN A 31 3.57 -2.94 -20.75
C GLN A 31 2.28 -3.53 -20.17
N ASP A 32 2.26 -3.88 -18.88
CA ASP A 32 1.05 -4.39 -18.21
C ASP A 32 0.77 -3.63 -16.91
N ARG A 33 -0.08 -2.60 -17.04
CA ARG A 33 -0.50 -1.78 -15.90
C ARG A 33 -1.28 -2.56 -14.83
N ARG A 34 -1.87 -3.73 -15.13
CA ARG A 34 -2.58 -4.54 -14.12
C ARG A 34 -1.63 -5.05 -13.05
N LYS A 35 -0.34 -5.19 -13.39
CA LYS A 35 0.71 -5.59 -12.45
C LYS A 35 0.93 -4.59 -11.31
N LEU A 36 0.53 -3.32 -11.50
CA LEU A 36 0.59 -2.30 -10.44
C LEU A 36 -0.43 -2.58 -9.32
N ASN A 37 -1.64 -3.01 -9.70
CA ASN A 37 -2.65 -3.44 -8.74
C ASN A 37 -2.23 -4.74 -8.06
N GLU A 38 -1.67 -5.69 -8.83
CA GLU A 38 -1.13 -6.92 -8.28
C GLU A 38 -0.01 -6.63 -7.27
N LEU A 39 0.95 -5.77 -7.62
CA LEU A 39 2.02 -5.33 -6.74
C LEU A 39 1.46 -4.72 -5.45
N SER A 40 0.47 -3.85 -5.56
CA SER A 40 -0.19 -3.23 -4.39
C SER A 40 -0.80 -4.30 -3.46
N ASN A 41 -1.47 -5.30 -4.03
CA ASN A 41 -2.04 -6.41 -3.27
C ASN A 41 -0.96 -7.28 -2.60
N GLN A 42 0.15 -7.55 -3.29
CA GLN A 42 1.26 -8.32 -2.72
C GLN A 42 1.97 -7.57 -1.60
N VAL A 43 2.19 -6.26 -1.76
CA VAL A 43 2.74 -5.40 -0.69
C VAL A 43 1.85 -5.45 0.55
N ALA A 44 0.53 -5.32 0.38
CA ALA A 44 -0.40 -5.42 1.51
C ALA A 44 -0.28 -6.76 2.25
N LYS A 45 -0.19 -7.89 1.53
CA LYS A 45 -0.01 -9.22 2.13
C LYS A 45 1.30 -9.32 2.91
N VAL A 46 2.40 -8.83 2.35
CA VAL A 46 3.73 -8.87 3.00
C VAL A 46 3.72 -8.02 4.28
N VAL A 47 3.15 -6.81 4.21
CA VAL A 47 3.05 -5.93 5.38
C VAL A 47 2.17 -6.57 6.46
N GLN A 48 1.00 -7.09 6.11
CA GLN A 48 0.14 -7.81 7.07
C GLN A 48 0.88 -9.00 7.70
N TYR A 49 1.58 -9.80 6.90
CA TYR A 49 2.36 -10.94 7.38
C TYR A 49 3.43 -10.50 8.39
N TYR A 50 4.19 -9.45 8.09
CA TYR A 50 5.20 -8.91 8.98
C TYR A 50 4.61 -8.52 10.35
N TYR A 51 3.49 -7.79 10.36
CA TYR A 51 2.86 -7.38 11.62
C TYR A 51 2.23 -8.53 12.39
N ARG A 52 1.59 -9.48 11.70
CA ARG A 52 1.06 -10.69 12.35
C ARG A 52 2.18 -11.51 13.00
N ARG A 53 3.34 -11.61 12.34
CA ARG A 53 4.49 -12.35 12.85
C ARG A 53 5.19 -11.65 14.02
N THR A 54 5.31 -10.33 13.98
CA THR A 54 6.01 -9.54 15.01
C THR A 54 5.13 -9.26 16.24
N ASN A 55 3.81 -9.11 16.08
CA ASN A 55 2.87 -8.83 17.17
C ASN A 55 1.98 -10.02 17.52
N LYS A 56 2.59 -11.16 17.88
CA LYS A 56 1.86 -12.41 18.22
C LYS A 56 0.83 -12.25 19.35
N SER A 57 1.07 -11.33 20.29
CA SER A 57 0.21 -11.15 21.46
C SER A 57 -1.04 -10.29 21.22
N LYS A 58 -0.99 -9.37 20.25
CA LYS A 58 -2.02 -8.32 20.11
C LYS A 58 -2.92 -8.47 18.87
N LYS A 59 -2.62 -9.44 17.98
CA LYS A 59 -3.42 -9.79 16.78
C LYS A 59 -3.91 -8.56 16.00
N TYR A 60 -3.07 -7.54 15.86
CA TYR A 60 -3.46 -6.33 15.13
C TYR A 60 -3.58 -6.58 13.64
N GLU A 61 -4.69 -6.11 13.06
CA GLU A 61 -4.83 -5.95 11.61
C GLU A 61 -4.38 -4.55 11.23
N VAL A 62 -3.47 -4.47 10.27
CA VAL A 62 -2.93 -3.19 9.78
C VAL A 62 -3.65 -2.79 8.50
N GLY A 63 -4.15 -1.56 8.48
CA GLY A 63 -4.59 -0.92 7.24
C GLY A 63 -3.39 -0.52 6.40
N VAL A 64 -3.39 -0.87 5.12
CA VAL A 64 -2.34 -0.50 4.16
C VAL A 64 -2.96 0.36 3.07
N ILE A 65 -2.38 1.55 2.87
CA ILE A 65 -2.72 2.44 1.76
C ILE A 65 -1.50 2.46 0.85
N THR A 66 -1.69 2.01 -0.40
CA THR A 66 -0.64 2.04 -1.42
C THR A 66 -0.89 3.20 -2.37
N VAL A 67 0.13 4.04 -2.56
CA VAL A 67 0.13 5.14 -3.53
C VAL A 67 1.21 4.85 -4.56
N ILE A 68 0.85 4.86 -5.84
CA ILE A 68 1.77 4.69 -6.94
C ILE A 68 1.97 6.05 -7.59
N GLN A 69 3.20 6.53 -7.57
CA GLN A 69 3.60 7.79 -8.19
C GLN A 69 4.56 7.53 -9.34
N TYR A 70 4.27 8.12 -10.49
CA TYR A 70 5.21 8.19 -11.61
C TYR A 70 6.03 9.47 -11.45
N VAL A 71 7.34 9.34 -11.29
CA VAL A 71 8.26 10.48 -11.25
C VAL A 71 9.00 10.51 -12.58
N GLY A 72 8.50 11.35 -13.49
CA GLY A 72 9.05 11.55 -14.83
C GLY A 72 8.20 12.59 -15.57
N ARG A 73 8.78 13.76 -15.81
CA ARG A 73 8.36 14.63 -16.92
C ARG A 73 8.79 13.85 -18.17
N ASP A 74 7.86 13.70 -19.11
CA ASP A 74 7.90 12.85 -20.31
C ASP A 74 7.54 11.37 -20.10
N LEU A 75 6.27 11.10 -20.38
CA LEU A 75 5.78 9.85 -20.96
C LEU A 75 6.12 9.82 -22.45
#